data_AF-A0A971LJL2-F1
#
_entry.id   AF-A0A971LJL2-F1
#
_cell.length_a   1.000
_cell.length_b   1.000
_cell.length_c   1.000
_cell.angle_alpha   90.00
_cell.angle_beta   90.00
_cell.angle_gamma   90.00
#
_symmetry.space_group_name_H-M   'P 1'
#
loop_
_entity.id
_entity.type
_entity.pdbx_description
1 polymer ?
#
loop_
_entity_poly.entity_id
_entity_poly.type
_entity_poly.pdbx_seq_one_letter_code
_entity_poly.pdbx_strand_id
1 'polypeptide(L)'
;LELGLSGERRLFNEQFLIYTALTRPSERLWLSYPLADEGGASLLPSPVIKRVRRLFPQLEVEEHPLTPDNLEGEAVLPYLAHPSQALDHLAVRLREAILDRPPAPIWWDTYSYLMLSSRWRPALLQVIASLKRQNVEEPLTPALVRRLYGKTLRASISRIESYHACPFAFFSAYGLRLKERPIYQLAALDMGNFFHDAMDRFVLELEKQGLDWGELSEEQYGQLTRQIVDQLSPEIQNHILDSSSRYRHIARKLTRTVERSARVLGRHARRGKFRPMGVELVFGPEGQIPGLSFTLADGTRMELAGRIDRLDVATDEDGQTYLRVIDYKSGSSKLTPLEVYYGLKLQLLTYLHVAEKWAAQQLADKVKGVGAFYFRIYDPLQKTDQPLAAGDAEKLGLESYRMEGFLVNDPTAVELMDEGLKGRSQLIPVIINKDGSLRKSDSIWNEEELVQLRQHLERQFIAAGNEIMQGNIAIAPYRLAKETACRFCTYRAICQFDALLPENSYRWLPKLPREEIMARLEQAKGGEEHE
;
A
#
# COMPACT_ATOMS: atom_id res chain seq x y z
N LEU A 1 -13.12 36.93 -47.46
CA LEU A 1 -12.57 35.71 -48.11
C LEU A 1 -11.13 36.00 -48.48
N GLU A 2 -10.20 35.83 -47.53
CA GLU A 2 -8.77 35.85 -47.86
C GLU A 2 -8.44 34.58 -48.64
N LEU A 3 -8.34 34.71 -49.96
CA LEU A 3 -7.81 33.67 -50.83
C LEU A 3 -6.30 33.56 -50.55
N GLY A 4 -5.95 32.79 -49.51
CA GLY A 4 -4.55 32.45 -49.25
C GLY A 4 -3.90 31.86 -50.50
N LEU A 5 -2.62 32.18 -50.73
CA LEU A 5 -1.85 31.68 -51.88
C LEU A 5 -2.02 30.17 -52.06
N SER A 6 -2.21 29.72 -53.30
CA SER A 6 -2.27 28.30 -53.65
C SER A 6 -1.00 27.56 -53.20
N GLY A 7 -1.12 26.27 -52.87
CA GLY A 7 0.02 25.47 -52.36
C GLY A 7 1.25 25.50 -53.26
N GLU A 8 1.06 25.53 -54.58
CA GLU A 8 2.14 25.66 -55.57
C GLU A 8 2.88 27.00 -55.49
N ARG A 9 2.16 28.12 -55.31
CA ARG A 9 2.78 29.44 -55.13
C ARG A 9 3.54 29.55 -53.82
N ARG A 10 3.07 28.91 -52.74
CA ARG A 10 3.82 28.86 -51.47
C ARG A 10 5.13 28.09 -51.62
N LEU A 11 5.09 26.93 -52.28
CA LEU A 11 6.28 26.12 -52.51
C LEU A 11 7.32 26.86 -53.38
N PHE A 12 6.88 27.63 -54.38
CA PHE A 12 7.78 28.48 -55.17
C PHE A 12 8.40 29.61 -54.34
N ASN A 13 7.61 30.27 -53.49
CA ASN A 13 8.10 31.31 -52.59
C ASN A 13 9.11 30.76 -51.57
N GLU A 14 8.91 29.55 -51.05
CA GLU A 14 9.88 28.88 -50.16
C GLU A 14 11.26 28.74 -50.83
N GLN A 15 11.32 28.41 -52.12
CA GLN A 15 12.61 28.33 -52.83
C GLN A 15 13.32 29.69 -52.90
N PHE A 16 12.55 30.78 -53.09
CA PHE A 16 13.10 32.13 -53.06
C PHE A 16 13.59 32.53 -51.65
N LEU A 17 12.85 32.16 -50.60
CA LEU A 17 13.27 32.39 -49.21
C LEU A 17 14.55 31.62 -48.87
N ILE A 18 14.63 30.34 -49.27
CA ILE A 18 15.83 29.52 -49.12
C ILE A 18 17.00 30.17 -49.87
N TYR A 19 16.82 30.55 -51.13
CA TYR A 19 17.87 31.24 -51.90
C TYR A 19 18.36 32.49 -51.19
N THR A 20 17.43 33.32 -50.70
CA THR A 20 17.75 34.55 -49.97
C THR A 20 18.52 34.26 -48.68
N ALA A 21 18.12 33.24 -47.92
CA ALA A 21 18.82 32.84 -46.70
C ALA A 21 20.25 32.33 -46.99
N LEU A 22 20.41 31.50 -48.02
CA LEU A 22 21.70 30.92 -48.42
C LEU A 22 22.68 31.96 -48.98
N THR A 23 22.18 33.04 -49.58
CA THR A 23 23.02 34.09 -50.23
C THR A 23 23.23 35.33 -49.40
N ARG A 24 22.67 35.38 -48.18
CA ARG A 24 22.78 36.53 -47.27
C ARG A 24 24.15 36.73 -46.61
N PRO A 25 24.87 35.69 -46.13
CA PRO A 25 26.16 35.90 -45.48
C PRO A 25 27.25 36.24 -46.49
N SER A 26 28.18 37.12 -46.10
CA SER A 26 29.33 37.52 -46.93
C SER A 26 30.60 36.68 -46.69
N GLU A 27 30.68 35.97 -45.55
CA GLU A 27 31.89 35.25 -45.15
C GLU A 27 31.67 33.74 -44.96
N ARG A 28 30.75 33.34 -44.06
CA ARG A 28 30.51 31.93 -43.72
C ARG A 28 29.01 31.65 -43.64
N LEU A 29 28.61 30.48 -44.12
CA LEU A 29 27.24 29.95 -44.03
C LEU A 29 27.27 28.57 -43.36
N TRP A 30 26.46 28.40 -42.33
CA TRP A 30 26.27 27.13 -41.64
C TRP A 30 24.86 26.61 -41.90
N LEU A 31 24.75 25.34 -42.27
CA LEU A 31 23.47 24.66 -42.49
C LEU A 31 23.36 23.46 -41.55
N SER A 32 22.58 23.62 -40.49
CA SER A 32 22.35 22.58 -39.50
C SER A 32 20.95 22.00 -39.63
N TYR A 33 20.81 20.72 -39.29
CA TYR A 33 19.52 20.06 -39.11
C TYR A 33 19.61 19.07 -37.94
N PRO A 34 18.57 18.95 -37.11
CA PRO A 34 18.52 17.93 -36.06
C PRO A 34 18.29 16.55 -36.67
N LEU A 35 18.83 15.51 -36.02
CA LEU A 35 18.57 14.11 -36.37
C LEU A 35 17.33 13.55 -35.68
N ALA A 36 16.89 14.16 -34.58
CA ALA A 36 15.70 13.77 -33.83
C ALA A 36 14.97 14.99 -33.25
N ASP A 37 13.68 14.86 -32.99
CA ASP A 37 12.89 15.83 -32.24
C ASP A 37 13.06 15.66 -30.72
N GLU A 38 12.37 16.49 -29.93
CA GLU A 38 12.41 16.44 -28.45
C GLU A 38 11.89 15.12 -27.87
N GLY A 39 11.08 14.36 -28.62
CA GLY A 39 10.59 13.04 -28.25
C GLY A 39 11.51 11.89 -28.69
N GLY A 40 12.59 12.18 -29.42
CA GLY A 40 13.52 11.20 -29.98
C GLY A 40 13.10 10.62 -31.34
N ALA A 41 12.06 11.14 -31.98
CA ALA A 41 11.64 10.68 -33.31
C ALA A 41 12.59 11.22 -34.39
N SER A 42 12.98 10.35 -35.33
CA SER A 42 13.96 10.71 -36.36
C SER A 42 13.44 11.81 -37.30
N LEU A 43 14.26 12.83 -37.51
CA LEU A 43 14.01 13.91 -38.45
C LEU A 43 14.88 13.74 -39.69
N LEU A 44 14.25 13.86 -40.86
CA LEU A 44 14.95 13.74 -42.14
C LEU A 44 15.49 15.10 -42.59
N PRO A 45 16.70 15.15 -43.15
CA PRO A 45 17.23 16.39 -43.72
C PRO A 45 16.33 16.86 -44.86
N SER A 46 16.10 18.18 -44.88
CA SER A 46 15.40 18.84 -45.98
C SER A 46 16.07 18.54 -47.34
N PRO A 47 15.31 18.47 -48.44
CA PRO A 47 15.86 18.37 -49.79
C PRO A 47 16.90 19.45 -50.13
N VAL A 48 16.89 20.59 -49.43
CA VAL A 48 17.90 21.66 -49.56
C VAL A 48 19.30 21.14 -49.25
N ILE A 49 19.46 20.37 -48.15
CA ILE A 49 20.75 19.80 -47.75
C ILE A 49 21.31 18.88 -48.85
N LYS A 50 20.44 18.04 -49.43
CA LYS A 50 20.82 17.16 -50.56
C LYS A 50 21.28 17.97 -51.79
N ARG A 51 20.61 19.08 -52.09
CA ARG A 51 20.95 19.96 -53.21
C ARG A 51 22.30 20.66 -53.00
N VAL A 52 22.56 21.17 -51.79
CA VAL A 52 23.83 21.81 -51.43
C VAL A 52 24.98 20.81 -51.53
N ARG A 53 24.83 19.60 -50.99
CA ARG A 53 25.85 18.53 -51.12
C ARG A 53 26.15 18.14 -52.56
N ARG A 54 25.16 18.22 -53.46
CA ARG A 54 25.39 17.97 -54.90
C ARG A 54 26.18 19.11 -55.57
N LEU A 55 25.94 20.36 -55.17
CA LEU A 55 26.65 21.52 -55.69
C LEU A 55 28.09 21.58 -55.19
N PHE A 56 28.32 21.14 -53.96
CA PHE A 56 29.63 21.14 -53.31
C PHE A 56 29.93 19.73 -52.77
N PRO A 57 30.35 18.79 -53.63
CA PRO A 57 30.54 17.38 -53.25
C PRO A 57 31.69 17.15 -52.27
N GLN A 58 32.59 18.13 -52.13
CA GLN A 58 33.71 18.09 -51.18
C GLN A 58 33.33 18.63 -49.79
N LEU A 59 32.09 19.10 -49.58
CA LEU A 59 31.65 19.52 -48.25
C LEU A 59 31.56 18.30 -47.32
N GLU A 60 32.37 18.34 -46.28
CA GLU A 60 32.25 17.44 -45.14
C GLU A 60 31.06 17.84 -44.28
N VAL A 61 30.36 16.84 -43.74
CA VAL A 61 29.27 17.06 -42.78
C VAL A 61 29.85 16.85 -41.40
N GLU A 62 29.86 17.91 -40.60
CA GLU A 62 30.27 17.86 -39.21
C GLU A 62 29.09 17.42 -38.33
N GLU A 63 29.35 16.49 -37.41
CA GLU A 63 28.41 16.12 -36.37
C GLU A 63 28.70 16.95 -35.10
N HIS A 64 27.66 17.61 -34.58
CA HIS A 64 27.73 18.37 -33.33
C HIS A 64 26.89 17.65 -32.26
N PRO A 65 27.46 16.70 -31.51
CA PRO A 65 26.73 16.02 -30.45
C PRO A 65 26.41 16.98 -29.30
N LEU A 66 25.37 16.67 -28.52
CA LEU A 66 25.03 17.46 -27.32
C LEU A 66 25.99 17.19 -26.16
N THR A 67 26.68 16.03 -26.19
CA THR A 67 27.63 15.59 -25.17
C THR A 67 28.97 15.22 -25.80
N PRO A 68 30.10 15.49 -25.12
CA PRO A 68 31.43 15.17 -25.63
C PRO A 68 31.83 13.70 -25.37
N ASP A 69 30.88 12.76 -25.30
CA ASP A 69 31.11 11.42 -24.77
C ASP A 69 32.16 10.62 -25.54
N ASN A 70 32.29 10.87 -26.84
CA ASN A 70 33.22 10.20 -27.76
C ASN A 70 34.26 11.17 -28.35
N LEU A 71 34.47 12.34 -27.73
CA LEU A 71 35.38 13.37 -28.22
C LEU A 71 36.67 13.39 -27.40
N GLU A 72 37.79 13.59 -28.09
CA GLU A 72 39.12 13.69 -27.48
C GLU A 72 39.88 14.92 -28.01
N GLY A 73 40.91 15.35 -27.27
CA GLY A 73 41.77 16.46 -27.66
C GLY A 73 41.01 17.77 -27.83
N GLU A 74 41.34 18.51 -28.90
CA GLU A 74 40.77 19.84 -29.18
C GLU A 74 39.26 19.80 -29.48
N ALA A 75 38.71 18.65 -29.89
CA ALA A 75 37.28 18.50 -30.16
C ALA A 75 36.39 18.69 -28.91
N VAL A 76 36.99 18.60 -27.71
CA VAL A 76 36.29 18.83 -26.42
C VAL A 76 36.20 20.32 -26.08
N LEU A 77 37.08 21.18 -26.62
CA LEU A 77 37.15 22.60 -26.27
C LEU A 77 35.83 23.37 -26.43
N PRO A 78 34.98 23.11 -27.45
CA PRO A 78 33.68 23.77 -27.57
C PRO A 78 32.74 23.53 -26.37
N TYR A 79 32.90 22.40 -25.67
CA TYR A 79 32.11 22.03 -24.49
C TYR A 79 32.66 22.64 -23.19
N LEU A 80 33.84 23.26 -23.26
CA LEU A 80 34.53 23.93 -22.16
C LEU A 80 34.48 25.45 -22.30
N ALA A 81 33.68 25.98 -23.23
CA ALA A 81 33.59 27.41 -23.53
C ALA A 81 33.12 28.25 -22.33
N HIS A 82 32.32 27.67 -21.42
CA HIS A 82 31.88 28.34 -20.22
C HIS A 82 31.96 27.41 -18.99
N PRO A 83 32.39 27.90 -17.80
CA PRO A 83 32.56 27.07 -16.61
C PRO A 83 31.31 26.31 -16.16
N SER A 84 30.11 26.85 -16.37
CA SER A 84 28.86 26.13 -16.03
C SER A 84 28.62 24.92 -16.94
N GLN A 85 28.84 25.07 -18.25
CA GLN A 85 28.73 23.98 -19.21
C GLN A 85 29.82 22.93 -18.97
N ALA A 86 31.05 23.40 -18.73
CA ALA A 86 32.17 22.55 -18.37
C ALA A 86 31.88 21.72 -17.11
N LEU A 87 31.21 22.30 -16.11
CA LEU A 87 30.82 21.62 -14.89
C LEU A 87 29.81 20.49 -15.16
N ASP A 88 28.80 20.72 -16.00
CA ASP A 88 27.79 19.71 -16.34
C ASP A 88 28.43 18.48 -17.01
N HIS A 89 29.33 18.70 -17.97
CA HIS A 89 30.04 17.60 -18.63
C HIS A 89 31.05 16.94 -17.69
N LEU A 90 31.77 17.72 -16.87
CA LEU A 90 32.70 17.20 -15.89
C LEU A 90 32.00 16.28 -14.88
N ALA A 91 30.77 16.57 -14.46
CA ALA A 91 30.00 15.73 -13.55
C ALA A 91 29.85 14.29 -14.09
N VAL A 92 29.54 14.14 -15.38
CA VAL A 92 29.42 12.84 -16.05
C VAL A 92 30.77 12.13 -16.11
N ARG A 93 31.84 12.85 -16.50
CA ARG A 93 33.20 12.31 -16.57
C ARG A 93 33.72 11.84 -15.22
N LEU A 94 33.44 12.57 -14.14
CA LEU A 94 33.81 12.17 -12.78
C LEU A 94 33.03 10.94 -12.32
N ARG A 95 31.77 10.78 -12.75
CA ARG A 95 31.00 9.56 -12.48
C ARG A 95 31.57 8.35 -13.21
N GLU A 96 31.98 8.51 -14.46
CA GLU A 96 32.67 7.45 -15.23
C GLU A 96 34.01 7.07 -14.60
N ALA A 97 34.76 8.05 -14.09
CA ALA A 97 36.02 7.80 -13.39
C ALA A 97 35.84 6.87 -12.17
N ILE A 98 34.72 7.00 -11.45
CA ILE A 98 34.37 6.11 -10.32
C ILE A 98 34.04 4.69 -10.78
N LEU A 99 33.61 4.53 -12.03
CA LEU A 99 33.33 3.24 -12.66
C LEU A 99 34.55 2.69 -13.44
N ASP A 100 35.76 3.07 -13.01
CA ASP A 100 37.03 2.67 -13.61
C ASP A 100 37.18 3.04 -15.11
N ARG A 101 36.51 4.11 -15.54
CA ARG A 101 36.66 4.70 -16.88
C ARG A 101 37.27 6.10 -16.75
N PRO A 102 38.63 6.21 -16.67
CA PRO A 102 39.27 7.49 -16.42
C PRO A 102 39.04 8.45 -17.60
N PRO A 103 38.68 9.71 -17.35
CA PRO A 103 38.46 10.67 -18.41
C PRO A 103 39.80 11.16 -18.99
N ALA A 104 39.74 11.70 -20.21
CA ALA A 104 40.89 12.32 -20.86
C ALA A 104 41.51 13.44 -20.01
N PRO A 105 42.84 13.70 -20.11
CA PRO A 105 43.56 14.68 -19.27
C PRO A 105 42.91 16.07 -19.18
N ILE A 106 42.32 16.55 -20.27
CA ILE A 106 41.64 17.86 -20.35
C ILE A 106 40.52 18.03 -19.31
N TRP A 107 39.89 16.93 -18.87
CA TRP A 107 38.87 16.96 -17.84
C TRP A 107 39.46 17.14 -16.44
N TRP A 108 40.69 16.67 -16.20
CA TRP A 108 41.43 16.94 -14.96
C TRP A 108 41.95 18.39 -14.90
N ASP A 109 42.31 18.95 -16.05
CA ASP A 109 42.64 20.37 -16.16
C ASP A 109 41.40 21.24 -15.88
N THR A 110 40.25 20.85 -16.44
CA THR A 110 38.95 21.49 -16.18
C THR A 110 38.59 21.42 -14.70
N TYR A 111 38.73 20.24 -14.08
CA TYR A 111 38.55 20.07 -12.64
C TYR A 111 39.47 21.01 -11.84
N SER A 112 40.75 21.06 -12.17
CA SER A 112 41.74 21.88 -11.47
C SER A 112 41.43 23.37 -11.60
N TYR A 113 41.05 23.82 -12.80
CA TYR A 113 40.60 25.19 -13.05
C TYR A 113 39.38 25.55 -12.19
N LEU A 114 38.34 24.71 -12.19
CA LEU A 114 37.13 24.93 -11.40
C LEU A 114 37.41 24.91 -9.90
N MET A 115 38.31 24.03 -9.46
CA MET A 115 38.72 23.92 -8.06
C MET A 115 39.55 25.13 -7.60
N LEU A 116 40.39 25.70 -8.45
CA LEU A 116 41.17 26.91 -8.13
C LEU A 116 40.31 28.18 -8.19
N SER A 117 39.21 28.17 -8.93
CA SER A 117 38.27 29.29 -9.02
C SER A 117 37.46 29.50 -7.74
N SER A 118 37.60 30.66 -7.09
CA SER A 118 36.76 31.02 -5.93
C SER A 118 35.27 31.10 -6.27
N ARG A 119 34.93 31.48 -7.51
CA ARG A 119 33.55 31.59 -7.99
C ARG A 119 32.90 30.24 -8.23
N TRP A 120 33.63 29.28 -8.81
CA TRP A 120 33.05 28.01 -9.28
C TRP A 120 33.32 26.82 -8.35
N ARG A 121 34.30 26.91 -7.45
CA ARG A 121 34.59 25.88 -6.45
C ARG A 121 33.36 25.41 -5.66
N PRO A 122 32.46 26.28 -5.18
CA PRO A 122 31.28 25.79 -4.43
C PRO A 122 30.39 24.86 -5.25
N ALA A 123 30.17 25.17 -6.54
CA ALA A 123 29.36 24.34 -7.43
C ALA A 123 30.06 23.00 -7.74
N LEU A 124 31.38 23.03 -7.97
CA LEU A 124 32.18 21.81 -8.13
C LEU A 124 32.11 20.91 -6.88
N LEU A 125 32.22 21.48 -5.68
CA LEU A 125 32.13 20.71 -4.43
C LEU A 125 30.75 20.05 -4.25
N GLN A 126 29.66 20.68 -4.72
CA GLN A 126 28.34 20.05 -4.73
C GLN A 126 28.28 18.84 -5.67
N VAL A 127 28.86 18.94 -6.88
CA VAL A 127 28.97 17.81 -7.81
C VAL A 127 29.80 16.68 -7.21
N ILE A 128 30.95 16.98 -6.62
CA ILE A 128 31.78 15.95 -5.97
C ILE A 128 31.02 15.28 -4.82
N ALA A 129 30.28 16.05 -4.03
CA ALA A 129 29.44 15.51 -2.96
C ALA A 129 28.33 14.59 -3.51
N SER A 130 27.71 14.92 -4.64
CA SER A 130 26.68 14.08 -5.25
C SER A 130 27.21 12.74 -5.76
N LEU A 131 28.48 12.66 -6.16
CA LEU A 131 29.10 11.40 -6.61
C LEU A 131 29.20 10.34 -5.51
N LYS A 132 29.29 10.77 -4.25
CA LYS A 132 29.35 9.91 -3.05
C LYS A 132 28.02 9.76 -2.33
N ARG A 133 26.99 10.50 -2.76
CA ARG A 133 25.68 10.48 -2.11
C ARG A 133 25.09 9.08 -2.27
N GLN A 134 24.74 8.48 -1.15
CA GLN A 134 23.97 7.24 -1.08
C GLN A 134 22.57 7.54 -0.56
N ASN A 135 21.58 6.80 -1.03
CA ASN A 135 20.23 6.89 -0.51
C ASN A 135 20.04 6.00 0.72
N VAL A 136 20.76 6.32 1.80
CA VAL A 136 20.73 5.62 3.09
C VAL A 136 20.44 6.62 4.19
N GLU A 137 19.52 6.25 5.09
CA GLU A 137 19.14 7.05 6.24
C GLU A 137 19.81 6.50 7.50
N GLU A 138 20.47 7.38 8.26
CA GLU A 138 21.06 7.02 9.54
C GLU A 138 19.98 6.88 10.62
N PRO A 139 20.17 6.02 11.63
CA PRO A 139 19.26 5.93 12.76
C PRO A 139 19.12 7.27 13.49
N LEU A 140 17.90 7.56 13.94
CA LEU A 140 17.64 8.73 14.76
C LEU A 140 18.37 8.65 16.10
N THR A 141 18.88 9.78 16.58
CA THR A 141 19.50 9.82 17.90
C THR A 141 18.49 9.52 19.01
N PRO A 142 18.89 8.91 20.14
CA PRO A 142 17.97 8.61 21.25
C PRO A 142 17.20 9.83 21.76
N ALA A 143 17.83 11.01 21.73
CA ALA A 143 17.18 12.26 22.10
C ALA A 143 16.04 12.65 21.14
N LEU A 144 16.23 12.48 19.83
CA LEU A 144 15.19 12.72 18.82
C LEU A 144 14.07 11.70 18.93
N VAL A 145 14.39 10.42 19.11
CA VAL A 145 13.38 9.36 19.29
C VAL A 145 12.49 9.65 20.50
N ARG A 146 13.07 9.98 21.66
CA ARG A 146 12.31 10.34 22.86
C ARG A 146 11.45 11.58 22.66
N ARG A 147 11.89 12.54 21.84
CA ARG A 147 11.11 13.73 21.51
C ARG A 147 9.96 13.44 20.55
N LEU A 148 10.13 12.49 19.62
CA LEU A 148 9.12 12.11 18.64
C LEU A 148 8.05 11.18 19.23
N TYR A 149 8.46 10.18 19.99
CA TYR A 149 7.58 9.10 20.46
C TYR A 149 7.30 9.11 21.96
N GLY A 150 8.06 9.89 22.76
CA GLY A 150 7.86 10.00 24.20
C GLY A 150 8.43 8.82 25.01
N LYS A 151 8.00 8.71 26.28
CA LYS A 151 8.35 7.58 27.18
C LYS A 151 7.34 6.42 27.11
N THR A 152 6.24 6.63 26.40
CA THR A 152 5.18 5.65 26.21
C THR A 152 4.87 5.60 24.72
N LEU A 153 5.27 4.50 24.06
CA LEU A 153 5.02 4.29 22.64
C LEU A 153 3.58 3.79 22.46
N ARG A 154 2.66 4.72 22.18
CA ARG A 154 1.27 4.39 21.83
C ARG A 154 1.14 4.09 20.33
N ALA A 155 0.80 2.84 20.00
CA ALA A 155 0.69 2.40 18.60
C ALA A 155 -0.60 1.63 18.34
N SER A 156 -1.16 1.81 17.13
CA SER A 156 -2.20 0.93 16.62
C SER A 156 -1.62 -0.29 15.93
N ILE A 157 -2.41 -1.33 15.74
CA ILE A 157 -1.93 -2.54 15.04
C ILE A 157 -1.49 -2.22 13.60
N SER A 158 -2.25 -1.37 12.91
CA SER A 158 -1.90 -0.87 11.56
C SER A 158 -0.61 -0.05 11.53
N ARG A 159 -0.23 0.62 12.63
CA ARG A 159 1.07 1.30 12.75
C ARG A 159 2.21 0.28 12.76
N ILE A 160 2.06 -0.81 13.50
CA ILE A 160 3.10 -1.85 13.55
C ILE A 160 3.19 -2.62 12.23
N GLU A 161 2.07 -2.94 11.60
CA GLU A 161 2.05 -3.49 10.23
C GLU A 161 2.77 -2.55 9.24
N SER A 162 2.54 -1.23 9.34
CA SER A 162 3.25 -0.25 8.52
C SER A 162 4.75 -0.22 8.79
N TYR A 163 5.18 -0.44 10.03
CA TYR A 163 6.60 -0.52 10.38
C TYR A 163 7.24 -1.78 9.78
N HIS A 164 6.61 -2.94 9.96
CA HIS A 164 7.03 -4.17 9.31
C HIS A 164 7.04 -4.04 7.79
N ALA A 165 6.13 -3.25 7.20
CA ALA A 165 6.13 -3.01 5.78
C ALA A 165 7.38 -2.22 5.32
N CYS A 166 7.68 -1.11 5.99
CA CYS A 166 8.87 -0.30 5.76
C CYS A 166 9.09 0.69 6.93
N PRO A 167 10.26 0.65 7.63
CA PRO A 167 10.55 1.58 8.73
C PRO A 167 10.48 3.06 8.32
N PHE A 168 11.01 3.42 7.15
CA PHE A 168 10.95 4.80 6.64
C PHE A 168 9.51 5.28 6.38
N ALA A 169 8.63 4.41 5.88
CA ALA A 169 7.23 4.76 5.66
C ALA A 169 6.51 5.01 6.99
N PHE A 170 6.79 4.19 8.01
CA PHE A 170 6.32 4.42 9.37
C PHE A 170 6.82 5.75 9.94
N PHE A 171 8.11 6.05 9.78
CA PHE A 171 8.70 7.31 10.23
C PHE A 171 8.03 8.52 9.55
N SER A 172 7.82 8.46 8.24
CA SER A 172 7.15 9.51 7.48
C SER A 172 5.71 9.73 7.94
N ALA A 173 4.96 8.65 8.16
CA ALA A 173 3.55 8.70 8.55
C ALA A 173 3.32 9.09 10.02
N TYR A 174 4.14 8.58 10.94
CA TYR A 174 3.86 8.63 12.38
C TYR A 174 4.91 9.40 13.18
N GLY A 175 6.16 9.43 12.72
CA GLY A 175 7.21 10.30 13.26
C GLY A 175 7.02 11.75 12.79
N LEU A 176 7.12 11.97 11.47
CA LEU A 176 6.99 13.28 10.84
C LEU A 176 5.53 13.74 10.68
N ARG A 177 4.58 12.80 10.71
CA ARG A 177 3.13 13.08 10.55
C ARG A 177 2.79 13.78 9.23
N LEU A 178 3.48 13.37 8.17
CA LEU A 178 3.23 13.90 6.83
C LEU A 178 1.82 13.52 6.37
N LYS A 179 1.13 14.48 5.75
CA LYS A 179 -0.22 14.29 5.22
C LYS A 179 -0.24 14.63 3.75
N GLU A 180 -0.95 13.82 2.97
CA GLU A 180 -1.26 14.17 1.59
C GLU A 180 -2.15 15.42 1.55
N ARG A 181 -2.05 16.16 0.45
CA ARG A 181 -2.94 17.29 0.21
C ARG A 181 -4.38 16.76 0.11
N PRO A 182 -5.33 17.27 0.92
CA PRO A 182 -6.72 16.88 0.78
C PRO A 182 -7.26 17.35 -0.58
N ILE A 183 -7.92 16.45 -1.29
CA ILE A 183 -8.60 16.73 -2.56
C ILE A 183 -10.09 16.52 -2.31
N TYR A 184 -10.94 17.40 -2.83
CA TYR A 184 -12.40 17.25 -2.74
C TYR A 184 -12.86 16.11 -3.66
N GLN A 185 -12.75 14.89 -3.17
CA GLN A 185 -13.14 13.66 -3.84
C GLN A 185 -13.56 12.62 -2.80
N LEU A 186 -14.42 11.69 -3.19
CA LEU A 186 -14.77 10.56 -2.34
C LEU A 186 -13.68 9.49 -2.50
N ALA A 187 -12.75 9.41 -1.55
CA ALA A 187 -11.64 8.46 -1.58
C ALA A 187 -12.06 7.07 -1.09
N ALA A 188 -11.21 6.07 -1.32
CA ALA A 188 -11.46 4.70 -0.86
C ALA A 188 -11.57 4.59 0.67
N LEU A 189 -10.79 5.40 1.40
CA LEU A 189 -10.83 5.45 2.86
C LEU A 189 -12.15 6.00 3.38
N ASP A 190 -12.68 7.06 2.75
CA ASP A 190 -13.98 7.64 3.12
C ASP A 190 -15.11 6.63 2.94
N MET A 191 -15.08 5.89 1.82
CA MET A 191 -16.05 4.80 1.59
C MET A 191 -15.91 3.67 2.61
N GLY A 192 -14.68 3.32 2.98
CA GLY A 192 -14.40 2.35 4.04
C GLY A 192 -15.07 2.77 5.35
N ASN A 193 -14.74 3.96 5.85
CA ASN A 193 -15.29 4.49 7.10
C ASN A 193 -16.82 4.54 7.07
N PHE A 194 -17.41 5.05 5.98
CA PHE A 194 -18.86 5.06 5.83
C PHE A 194 -19.48 3.66 5.97
N PHE A 195 -18.85 2.62 5.40
CA PHE A 195 -19.37 1.27 5.52
C PHE A 195 -19.24 0.70 6.94
N HIS A 196 -18.16 1.00 7.66
CA HIS A 196 -18.05 0.65 9.09
C HIS A 196 -19.18 1.33 9.87
N ASP A 197 -19.25 2.66 9.80
CA ASP A 197 -20.23 3.45 10.54
C ASP A 197 -21.68 3.01 10.25
N ALA A 198 -21.98 2.68 8.97
CA ALA A 198 -23.30 2.20 8.58
C ALA A 198 -23.62 0.81 9.15
N MET A 199 -22.67 -0.11 9.16
CA MET A 199 -22.89 -1.44 9.73
C MET A 199 -22.98 -1.40 11.25
N ASP A 200 -22.19 -0.56 11.90
CA ASP A 200 -22.20 -0.40 13.36
C ASP A 200 -23.51 0.23 13.83
N ARG A 201 -23.97 1.30 13.17
CA ARG A 201 -25.30 1.87 13.41
C ARG A 201 -26.43 0.87 13.17
N PHE A 202 -26.27 -0.04 12.20
CA PHE A 202 -27.25 -1.10 11.96
C PHE A 202 -27.39 -2.03 13.16
N VAL A 203 -26.26 -2.46 13.76
CA VAL A 203 -26.29 -3.31 14.96
C VAL A 203 -26.91 -2.59 16.15
N LEU A 204 -26.49 -1.34 16.40
CA LEU A 204 -26.98 -0.55 17.53
C LEU A 204 -28.49 -0.29 17.45
N GLU A 205 -29.02 -0.04 16.24
CA GLU A 205 -30.45 0.18 16.06
C GLU A 205 -31.27 -1.10 16.21
N LEU A 206 -30.72 -2.27 15.85
CA LEU A 206 -31.35 -3.56 16.17
C LEU A 206 -31.44 -3.79 17.68
N GLU A 207 -30.35 -3.55 18.42
CA GLU A 207 -30.31 -3.68 19.88
C GLU A 207 -31.32 -2.73 20.54
N LYS A 208 -31.34 -1.47 20.10
CA LYS A 208 -32.27 -0.45 20.62
C LYS A 208 -33.75 -0.80 20.37
N GLN A 209 -34.06 -1.43 19.25
CA GLN A 209 -35.42 -1.88 18.91
C GLN A 209 -35.75 -3.28 19.44
N GLY A 210 -34.78 -4.00 20.02
CA GLY A 210 -34.96 -5.38 20.49
C GLY A 210 -35.24 -6.38 19.37
N LEU A 211 -34.70 -6.14 18.17
CA LEU A 211 -34.92 -6.98 16.99
C LEU A 211 -33.77 -7.98 16.79
N ASP A 212 -34.09 -9.24 16.47
CA ASP A 212 -33.08 -10.21 16.01
C ASP A 212 -32.79 -9.98 14.52
N TRP A 213 -31.50 -9.85 14.20
CA TRP A 213 -31.02 -9.65 12.82
C TRP A 213 -31.52 -10.76 11.87
N GLY A 214 -31.52 -12.01 12.31
CA GLY A 214 -31.98 -13.17 11.53
C GLY A 214 -33.48 -13.17 11.23
N GLU A 215 -34.28 -12.42 11.98
CA GLU A 215 -35.75 -12.41 11.88
C GLU A 215 -36.31 -11.24 11.08
N LEU A 216 -35.46 -10.29 10.65
CA LEU A 216 -35.89 -9.17 9.83
C LEU A 216 -36.50 -9.60 8.49
N SER A 217 -37.59 -8.95 8.11
CA SER A 217 -38.17 -9.01 6.77
C SER A 217 -37.38 -8.17 5.76
N GLU A 218 -37.58 -8.47 4.47
CA GLU A 218 -36.97 -7.74 3.36
C GLU A 218 -37.27 -6.24 3.36
N GLU A 219 -38.49 -5.87 3.76
CA GLU A 219 -38.88 -4.47 3.87
C GLU A 219 -38.16 -3.76 5.03
N GLN A 220 -38.02 -4.44 6.19
CA GLN A 220 -37.32 -3.91 7.36
C GLN A 220 -35.84 -3.65 7.07
N TYR A 221 -35.15 -4.55 6.35
CA TYR A 221 -33.78 -4.30 5.90
C TYR A 221 -33.67 -2.99 5.10
N GLY A 222 -34.52 -2.84 4.08
CA GLY A 222 -34.50 -1.65 3.22
C GLY A 222 -34.86 -0.37 3.96
N GLN A 223 -35.83 -0.39 4.88
CA GLN A 223 -36.21 0.77 5.69
C GLN A 223 -35.09 1.19 6.65
N LEU A 224 -34.55 0.23 7.40
CA LEU A 224 -33.51 0.48 8.40
C LEU A 224 -32.22 0.99 7.74
N THR A 225 -31.78 0.36 6.65
CA THR A 225 -30.60 0.82 5.91
C THR A 225 -30.78 2.23 5.35
N ARG A 226 -31.94 2.55 4.75
CA ARG A 226 -32.20 3.90 4.24
C ARG A 226 -32.10 4.94 5.36
N GLN A 227 -32.74 4.69 6.50
CA GLN A 227 -32.69 5.58 7.66
C GLN A 227 -31.24 5.84 8.12
N ILE A 228 -30.43 4.78 8.22
CA ILE A 228 -29.02 4.90 8.66
C ILE A 228 -28.20 5.70 7.65
N VAL A 229 -28.36 5.42 6.35
CA VAL A 229 -27.61 6.12 5.31
C VAL A 229 -28.02 7.58 5.18
N ASP A 230 -29.30 7.90 5.34
CA ASP A 230 -29.78 9.29 5.32
C ASP A 230 -29.21 10.09 6.51
N GLN A 231 -29.00 9.45 7.66
CA GLN A 231 -28.32 10.07 8.80
C GLN A 231 -26.81 10.25 8.60
N LEU A 232 -26.15 9.29 7.94
CA LEU A 232 -24.69 9.31 7.71
C LEU A 232 -24.27 10.18 6.52
N SER A 233 -25.10 10.30 5.50
CA SER A 233 -24.75 10.99 4.25
C SER A 233 -24.25 12.43 4.45
N PRO A 234 -24.86 13.24 5.35
CA PRO A 234 -24.38 14.58 5.69
C PRO A 234 -22.95 14.61 6.26
N GLU A 235 -22.55 13.59 7.00
CA GLU A 235 -21.28 13.53 7.74
C GLU A 235 -20.07 13.28 6.81
N ILE A 236 -20.31 12.77 5.58
CA ILE A 236 -19.24 12.41 4.65
C ILE A 236 -18.70 13.64 3.90
N GLN A 237 -17.40 13.92 4.08
CA GLN A 237 -16.60 14.84 3.25
C GLN A 237 -17.32 16.16 2.92
N ASN A 238 -17.88 16.85 3.93
CA ASN A 238 -18.65 18.10 3.77
C ASN A 238 -19.84 17.96 2.80
N HIS A 239 -20.74 17.01 3.03
CA HIS A 239 -21.92 16.76 2.19
C HIS A 239 -21.58 16.46 0.72
N ILE A 240 -20.44 15.80 0.45
CA ILE A 240 -20.03 15.50 -0.94
C ILE A 240 -21.09 14.67 -1.68
N LEU A 241 -21.82 13.81 -0.95
CA LEU A 241 -22.86 12.96 -1.53
C LEU A 241 -24.03 13.75 -2.13
N ASP A 242 -24.28 14.97 -1.66
CA ASP A 242 -25.35 15.85 -2.14
C ASP A 242 -24.89 16.87 -3.18
N SER A 243 -23.58 16.99 -3.40
CA SER A 243 -22.98 18.04 -4.25
C SER A 243 -23.33 17.94 -5.73
N SER A 244 -23.72 16.77 -6.24
CA SER A 244 -24.12 16.61 -7.65
C SER A 244 -25.05 15.42 -7.87
N SER A 245 -25.72 15.38 -9.03
CA SER A 245 -26.52 14.22 -9.46
C SER A 245 -25.71 12.92 -9.56
N ARG A 246 -24.41 13.01 -9.89
CA ARG A 246 -23.50 11.86 -9.88
C ARG A 246 -23.32 11.33 -8.45
N TYR A 247 -23.07 12.21 -7.49
CA TYR A 247 -22.89 11.83 -6.10
C TYR A 247 -24.17 11.30 -5.45
N ARG A 248 -25.34 11.86 -5.78
CA ARG A 248 -26.64 11.28 -5.37
C ARG A 248 -26.86 9.88 -5.94
N HIS A 249 -26.36 9.58 -7.13
CA HIS A 249 -26.35 8.21 -7.64
C HIS A 249 -25.37 7.31 -6.89
N ILE A 250 -24.21 7.82 -6.48
CA ILE A 250 -23.26 7.09 -5.63
C ILE A 250 -23.89 6.78 -4.27
N ALA A 251 -24.56 7.72 -3.62
CA ALA A 251 -25.26 7.52 -2.35
C ALA A 251 -26.28 6.35 -2.44
N ARG A 252 -27.07 6.29 -3.52
CA ARG A 252 -27.98 5.15 -3.79
C ARG A 252 -27.24 3.83 -3.96
N LYS A 253 -26.07 3.84 -4.60
CA LYS A 253 -25.22 2.63 -4.71
C LYS A 253 -24.69 2.20 -3.33
N LEU A 254 -24.20 3.14 -2.52
CA LEU A 254 -23.73 2.87 -1.17
C LEU A 254 -24.85 2.28 -0.30
N THR A 255 -26.05 2.85 -0.36
CA THR A 255 -27.24 2.34 0.33
C THR A 255 -27.52 0.89 -0.04
N ARG A 256 -27.55 0.58 -1.35
CA ARG A 256 -27.77 -0.80 -1.83
C ARG A 256 -26.68 -1.76 -1.34
N THR A 257 -25.43 -1.32 -1.34
CA THR A 257 -24.31 -2.13 -0.84
C THR A 257 -24.48 -2.46 0.64
N VAL A 258 -24.79 -1.47 1.48
CA VAL A 258 -25.03 -1.66 2.92
C VAL A 258 -26.21 -2.61 3.15
N GLU A 259 -27.33 -2.40 2.46
CA GLU A 259 -28.53 -3.23 2.60
C GLU A 259 -28.22 -4.69 2.28
N ARG A 260 -27.50 -4.93 1.18
CA ARG A 260 -27.16 -6.28 0.74
C ARG A 260 -26.19 -6.96 1.71
N SER A 261 -25.21 -6.23 2.22
CA SER A 261 -24.30 -6.69 3.26
C SER A 261 -25.03 -7.02 4.57
N ALA A 262 -25.95 -6.17 5.01
CA ALA A 262 -26.76 -6.40 6.20
C ALA A 262 -27.65 -7.64 6.04
N ARG A 263 -28.25 -7.86 4.87
CA ARG A 263 -29.03 -9.07 4.56
C ARG A 263 -28.18 -10.34 4.63
N VAL A 264 -26.95 -10.30 4.12
CA VAL A 264 -26.05 -11.45 4.21
C VAL A 264 -25.71 -11.76 5.67
N LEU A 265 -25.33 -10.76 6.47
CA LEU A 265 -25.06 -10.98 7.90
C LEU A 265 -26.29 -11.44 8.68
N GLY A 266 -27.48 -11.01 8.26
CA GLY A 266 -28.74 -11.56 8.76
C GLY A 266 -28.90 -13.05 8.48
N ARG A 267 -28.43 -13.52 7.32
CA ARG A 267 -28.37 -14.97 7.05
C ARG A 267 -27.37 -15.70 7.92
N HIS A 268 -26.24 -15.07 8.29
CA HIS A 268 -25.35 -15.63 9.29
C HIS A 268 -26.06 -15.76 10.65
N ALA A 269 -26.81 -14.74 11.07
CA ALA A 269 -27.57 -14.79 12.33
C ALA A 269 -28.73 -15.81 12.30
N ARG A 270 -29.34 -16.04 11.13
CA ARG A 270 -30.41 -17.03 10.95
C ARG A 270 -29.89 -18.47 10.97
N ARG A 271 -28.70 -18.71 10.42
CA ARG A 271 -28.10 -20.06 10.33
C ARG A 271 -27.18 -20.40 11.49
N GLY A 272 -26.77 -19.43 12.31
CA GLY A 272 -25.87 -19.64 13.43
C GLY A 272 -26.40 -19.04 14.72
N LYS A 273 -25.80 -19.43 15.84
CA LYS A 273 -26.15 -18.99 17.19
C LYS A 273 -25.35 -17.77 17.66
N PHE A 274 -24.31 -17.38 16.94
CA PHE A 274 -23.53 -16.18 17.24
C PHE A 274 -24.39 -14.90 17.15
N ARG A 275 -24.28 -14.04 18.16
CA ARG A 275 -24.91 -12.72 18.21
C ARG A 275 -23.88 -11.65 18.56
N PRO A 276 -24.03 -10.41 18.05
CA PRO A 276 -23.19 -9.29 18.48
C PRO A 276 -23.26 -9.13 20.00
N MET A 277 -22.10 -9.02 20.63
CA MET A 277 -21.98 -8.57 22.03
C MET A 277 -21.50 -7.11 22.09
N GLY A 278 -20.78 -6.66 21.07
CA GLY A 278 -20.38 -5.26 20.97
C GLY A 278 -19.85 -4.92 19.58
N VAL A 279 -20.06 -3.66 19.21
CA VAL A 279 -19.52 -3.03 18.00
C VAL A 279 -18.62 -1.85 18.39
N GLU A 280 -17.68 -1.52 17.51
CA GLU A 280 -16.68 -0.46 17.72
C GLU A 280 -15.99 -0.53 19.09
N LEU A 281 -15.65 -1.73 19.56
CA LEU A 281 -15.00 -1.92 20.85
C LEU A 281 -13.55 -1.41 20.78
N VAL A 282 -13.32 -0.27 21.41
CA VAL A 282 -12.00 0.36 21.53
C VAL A 282 -11.23 -0.31 22.66
N PHE A 283 -10.03 -0.77 22.36
CA PHE A 283 -9.10 -1.29 23.35
C PHE A 283 -7.87 -0.40 23.50
N GLY A 284 -7.33 -0.36 24.72
CA GLY A 284 -6.15 0.44 25.05
C GLY A 284 -6.38 1.38 26.25
N PRO A 285 -5.46 2.32 26.52
CA PRO A 285 -5.49 3.16 27.72
C PRO A 285 -6.76 4.01 27.90
N GLU A 286 -7.45 4.34 26.80
CA GLU A 286 -8.66 5.18 26.76
C GLU A 286 -9.88 4.41 26.22
N GLY A 287 -9.78 3.07 26.10
CA GLY A 287 -10.81 2.21 25.53
C GLY A 287 -11.77 1.59 26.55
N GLN A 288 -12.85 0.97 26.09
CA GLN A 288 -13.76 0.21 26.95
C GLN A 288 -13.13 -1.08 27.47
N ILE A 289 -12.18 -1.67 26.72
CA ILE A 289 -11.50 -2.92 27.08
C ILE A 289 -9.98 -2.71 27.18
N PRO A 290 -9.28 -3.48 28.05
CA PRO A 290 -7.84 -3.35 28.20
C PRO A 290 -7.12 -3.73 26.91
N GLY A 291 -6.11 -2.93 26.53
CA GLY A 291 -5.23 -3.25 25.41
C GLY A 291 -4.04 -4.13 25.82
N LEU A 292 -3.16 -4.41 24.86
CA LEU A 292 -1.88 -5.07 25.14
C LEU A 292 -0.83 -4.03 25.54
N SER A 293 -0.05 -4.33 26.57
CA SER A 293 1.02 -3.47 27.05
C SER A 293 2.29 -4.29 27.26
N PHE A 294 3.42 -3.75 26.81
CA PHE A 294 4.74 -4.38 26.93
C PHE A 294 5.77 -3.39 27.46
N THR A 295 6.78 -3.90 28.16
CA THR A 295 7.97 -3.12 28.54
C THR A 295 9.08 -3.41 27.54
N LEU A 296 9.60 -2.38 26.90
CA LEU A 296 10.67 -2.47 25.92
C LEU A 296 12.04 -2.52 26.61
N ALA A 297 13.09 -2.88 25.85
CA ALA A 297 14.43 -3.08 26.39
C ALA A 297 15.04 -1.81 27.03
N ASP A 298 14.66 -0.63 26.57
CA ASP A 298 15.11 0.66 27.10
C ASP A 298 14.25 1.18 28.28
N GLY A 299 13.30 0.37 28.75
CA GLY A 299 12.33 0.72 29.79
C GLY A 299 11.11 1.51 29.29
N THR A 300 11.01 1.82 27.99
CA THR A 300 9.83 2.45 27.39
C THR A 300 8.63 1.52 27.49
N ARG A 301 7.47 2.07 27.87
CA ARG A 301 6.21 1.30 27.86
C ARG A 301 5.57 1.37 26.48
N MET A 302 5.35 0.24 25.83
CA MET A 302 4.59 0.15 24.60
C MET A 302 3.13 -0.19 24.92
N GLU A 303 2.20 0.64 24.45
CA GLU A 303 0.77 0.46 24.65
C GLU A 303 0.09 0.33 23.28
N LEU A 304 -0.51 -0.84 23.05
CA LEU A 304 -1.25 -1.10 21.82
C LEU A 304 -2.72 -0.75 22.02
N ALA A 305 -3.24 0.02 21.06
CA ALA A 305 -4.63 0.44 21.01
C ALA A 305 -5.25 0.11 19.65
N GLY A 306 -6.56 0.00 19.61
CA GLY A 306 -7.28 -0.27 18.38
C GLY A 306 -8.78 -0.31 18.60
N ARG A 307 -9.49 -0.64 17.52
CA ARG A 307 -10.94 -0.77 17.51
C ARG A 307 -11.29 -2.10 16.87
N ILE A 308 -12.04 -2.92 17.59
CA ILE A 308 -12.63 -4.16 17.08
C ILE A 308 -13.99 -3.77 16.51
N ASP A 309 -14.17 -3.91 15.20
CA ASP A 309 -15.43 -3.49 14.56
C ASP A 309 -16.62 -4.23 15.14
N ARG A 310 -16.52 -5.56 15.28
CA ARG A 310 -17.58 -6.39 15.85
C ARG A 310 -17.05 -7.63 16.56
N LEU A 311 -17.55 -7.86 17.78
CA LEU A 311 -17.33 -9.05 18.57
C LEU A 311 -18.65 -9.80 18.74
N ASP A 312 -18.70 -11.02 18.22
CA ASP A 312 -19.86 -11.91 18.38
C ASP A 312 -19.57 -13.00 19.42
N VAL A 313 -20.62 -13.42 20.13
CA VAL A 313 -20.57 -14.50 21.13
C VAL A 313 -21.64 -15.56 20.87
N ALA A 314 -21.33 -16.79 21.23
CA ALA A 314 -22.28 -17.90 21.31
C ALA A 314 -21.93 -18.77 22.52
N THR A 315 -22.92 -19.36 23.17
CA THR A 315 -22.72 -20.30 24.28
C THR A 315 -23.27 -21.65 23.88
N ASP A 316 -22.52 -22.72 24.15
CA ASP A 316 -23.00 -24.08 23.94
C ASP A 316 -23.85 -24.58 25.11
N GLU A 317 -24.30 -25.84 25.02
CA GLU A 317 -25.13 -26.47 26.04
C GLU A 317 -24.38 -26.72 27.36
N ASP A 318 -23.04 -26.84 27.32
CA ASP A 318 -22.16 -27.06 28.48
C ASP A 318 -21.76 -25.74 29.18
N GLY A 319 -22.24 -24.61 28.67
CA GLY A 319 -21.99 -23.27 29.18
C GLY A 319 -20.62 -22.71 28.79
N GLN A 320 -19.93 -23.30 27.81
CA GLN A 320 -18.71 -22.75 27.21
C GLN A 320 -19.08 -21.62 26.26
N THR A 321 -18.44 -20.47 26.45
CA THR A 321 -18.62 -19.29 25.60
C THR A 321 -17.58 -19.25 24.50
N TYR A 322 -18.04 -19.04 23.27
CA TYR A 322 -17.27 -18.97 22.05
C TYR A 322 -17.28 -17.54 21.52
N LEU A 323 -16.11 -17.00 21.19
CA LEU A 323 -15.94 -15.65 20.65
C LEU A 323 -15.47 -15.68 19.21
N ARG A 324 -15.98 -14.76 18.39
CA ARG A 324 -15.39 -14.45 17.09
C ARG A 324 -15.36 -12.95 16.84
N VAL A 325 -14.35 -12.52 16.09
CA VAL A 325 -14.24 -11.13 15.63
C VAL A 325 -14.61 -11.03 14.16
N ILE A 326 -15.34 -9.98 13.79
CA ILE A 326 -15.61 -9.61 12.41
C ILE A 326 -15.09 -8.19 12.19
N ASP A 327 -14.23 -8.02 11.19
CA ASP A 327 -13.73 -6.74 10.71
C ASP A 327 -14.32 -6.48 9.32
N TYR A 328 -14.87 -5.29 9.12
CA TYR A 328 -15.51 -4.92 7.87
C TYR A 328 -14.47 -4.37 6.89
N LYS A 329 -14.44 -4.85 5.64
CA LYS A 329 -13.54 -4.32 4.60
C LYS A 329 -14.29 -4.05 3.31
N SER A 330 -14.07 -2.89 2.71
CA SER A 330 -14.58 -2.59 1.35
C SER A 330 -13.78 -3.32 0.25
N GLY A 331 -12.49 -3.54 0.49
CA GLY A 331 -11.59 -4.31 -0.37
C GLY A 331 -11.59 -5.81 -0.06
N SER A 332 -11.07 -6.61 -0.99
CA SER A 332 -10.78 -8.02 -0.71
C SER A 332 -9.55 -8.12 0.18
N SER A 333 -9.68 -8.77 1.33
CA SER A 333 -8.56 -9.12 2.19
C SER A 333 -8.61 -10.61 2.51
N LYS A 334 -7.45 -11.19 2.74
CA LYS A 334 -7.26 -12.55 3.21
C LYS A 334 -6.26 -12.53 4.36
N LEU A 335 -6.27 -13.58 5.16
CA LEU A 335 -5.29 -13.77 6.21
C LEU A 335 -4.67 -15.15 6.04
N THR A 336 -3.34 -15.18 6.01
CA THR A 336 -2.58 -16.43 5.95
C THR A 336 -1.57 -16.48 7.10
N PRO A 337 -1.19 -17.67 7.59
CA PRO A 337 -0.13 -17.80 8.60
C PRO A 337 1.18 -17.11 8.18
N LEU A 338 1.49 -17.08 6.89
CA LEU A 338 2.66 -16.42 6.33
C LEU A 338 2.65 -14.89 6.55
N GLU A 339 1.50 -14.24 6.36
CA GLU A 339 1.38 -12.80 6.56
C GLU A 339 1.45 -12.42 8.05
N VAL A 340 0.92 -13.28 8.92
CA VAL A 340 1.05 -13.13 10.38
C VAL A 340 2.52 -13.31 10.80
N TYR A 341 3.19 -14.33 10.27
CA TYR A 341 4.59 -14.62 10.58
C TYR A 341 5.54 -13.45 10.29
N TYR A 342 5.30 -12.73 9.18
CA TYR A 342 6.12 -11.59 8.78
C TYR A 342 5.65 -10.23 9.31
N GLY A 343 4.59 -10.19 10.12
CA GLY A 343 4.16 -8.92 10.72
C GLY A 343 3.30 -8.06 9.79
N LEU A 344 2.87 -8.61 8.65
CA LEU A 344 2.18 -7.85 7.60
C LEU A 344 0.68 -7.73 7.85
N LYS A 345 0.08 -8.72 8.52
CA LYS A 345 -1.33 -8.72 8.93
C LYS A 345 -1.48 -9.30 10.33
N LEU A 346 -1.66 -8.41 11.29
CA LEU A 346 -1.73 -8.68 12.72
C LEU A 346 -3.09 -8.33 13.31
N GLN A 347 -3.89 -7.47 12.66
CA GLN A 347 -5.17 -6.95 13.16
C GLN A 347 -6.11 -8.03 13.71
N LEU A 348 -6.60 -8.96 12.85
CA LEU A 348 -7.59 -9.96 13.25
C LEU A 348 -7.12 -10.85 14.41
N LEU A 349 -5.88 -11.34 14.36
CA LEU A 349 -5.33 -12.18 15.43
C LEU A 349 -5.22 -11.39 16.74
N THR A 350 -4.78 -10.13 16.67
CA THR A 350 -4.71 -9.26 17.84
C THR A 350 -6.08 -9.01 18.43
N TYR A 351 -7.09 -8.74 17.60
CA TYR A 351 -8.44 -8.46 18.05
C TYR A 351 -9.06 -9.65 18.76
N LEU A 352 -8.90 -10.86 18.20
CA LEU A 352 -9.36 -12.07 18.88
C LEU A 352 -8.64 -12.29 20.21
N HIS A 353 -7.31 -12.10 20.24
CA HIS A 353 -6.50 -12.25 21.44
C HIS A 353 -6.89 -11.28 22.56
N VAL A 354 -7.11 -10.01 22.22
CA VAL A 354 -7.57 -8.98 23.16
C VAL A 354 -8.98 -9.28 23.66
N ALA A 355 -9.90 -9.61 22.74
CA ALA A 355 -11.28 -9.93 23.09
C ALA A 355 -11.37 -11.14 24.04
N GLU A 356 -10.60 -12.20 23.77
CA GLU A 356 -10.55 -13.38 24.62
C GLU A 356 -9.95 -13.09 26.00
N LYS A 357 -8.81 -12.37 26.08
CA LYS A 357 -8.22 -11.98 27.36
C LYS A 357 -9.17 -11.14 28.20
N TRP A 358 -9.88 -10.19 27.59
CA TRP A 358 -10.85 -9.36 28.29
C TRP A 358 -12.07 -10.18 28.75
N ALA A 359 -12.64 -10.99 27.86
CA ALA A 359 -13.81 -11.80 28.20
C ALA A 359 -13.51 -12.85 29.29
N ALA A 360 -12.33 -13.47 29.29
CA ALA A 360 -11.90 -14.39 30.34
C ALA A 360 -11.86 -13.73 31.73
N GLN A 361 -11.54 -12.43 31.81
CA GLN A 361 -11.58 -11.67 33.06
C GLN A 361 -13.01 -11.41 33.56
N GLN A 362 -14.00 -11.39 32.65
CA GLN A 362 -15.39 -11.07 32.96
C GLN A 362 -16.26 -12.33 33.20
N LEU A 363 -16.00 -13.40 32.45
CA LEU A 363 -16.88 -14.58 32.30
C LEU A 363 -16.29 -15.88 32.87
N ALA A 364 -15.20 -15.81 33.65
CA ALA A 364 -14.42 -16.95 34.17
C ALA A 364 -13.84 -17.85 33.05
N ASP A 365 -13.18 -18.96 33.41
CA ASP A 365 -12.36 -19.82 32.50
C ASP A 365 -13.14 -20.55 31.38
N LYS A 366 -14.41 -20.21 31.13
CA LYS A 366 -15.26 -20.80 30.09
C LYS A 366 -15.37 -19.92 28.85
N VAL A 367 -14.25 -19.37 28.37
CA VAL A 367 -14.22 -18.52 27.18
C VAL A 367 -13.18 -19.02 26.17
N LYS A 368 -13.56 -19.11 24.89
CA LYS A 368 -12.68 -19.56 23.81
C LYS A 368 -12.84 -18.69 22.56
N GLY A 369 -11.76 -18.06 22.11
CA GLY A 369 -11.72 -17.37 20.82
C GLY A 369 -11.55 -18.35 19.68
N VAL A 370 -12.57 -18.48 18.82
CA VAL A 370 -12.64 -19.52 17.80
C VAL A 370 -12.54 -19.04 16.37
N GLY A 371 -12.48 -17.74 16.11
CA GLY A 371 -12.19 -17.25 14.77
C GLY A 371 -12.19 -15.74 14.65
N ALA A 372 -11.54 -15.26 13.59
CA ALA A 372 -11.54 -13.86 13.24
C ALA A 372 -11.62 -13.72 11.71
N PHE A 373 -12.50 -12.82 11.26
CA PHE A 373 -12.94 -12.78 9.88
C PHE A 373 -12.96 -11.35 9.33
N TYR A 374 -12.54 -11.21 8.08
CA TYR A 374 -12.91 -10.09 7.23
C TYR A 374 -14.24 -10.37 6.57
N PHE A 375 -15.21 -9.47 6.76
CA PHE A 375 -16.45 -9.45 6.00
C PHE A 375 -16.38 -8.36 4.94
N ARG A 376 -16.49 -8.75 3.67
CA ARG A 376 -16.36 -7.82 2.55
C ARG A 376 -17.68 -7.09 2.28
N ILE A 377 -17.66 -5.77 2.39
CA ILE A 377 -18.80 -4.89 2.07
C ILE A 377 -18.66 -4.40 0.63
N TYR A 378 -19.42 -5.00 -0.28
CA TYR A 378 -19.40 -4.68 -1.70
C TYR A 378 -20.66 -5.19 -2.40
N ASP A 379 -20.91 -4.75 -3.63
CA ASP A 379 -22.03 -5.24 -4.45
C ASP A 379 -21.47 -6.11 -5.60
N PRO A 380 -21.40 -7.44 -5.44
CA PRO A 380 -20.79 -8.35 -6.40
C PRO A 380 -21.59 -8.44 -7.69
N LEU A 381 -20.87 -8.35 -8.81
CA LEU A 381 -21.38 -8.75 -10.12
C LEU A 381 -20.83 -10.14 -10.44
N GLN A 382 -21.70 -11.15 -10.45
CA GLN A 382 -21.33 -12.52 -10.82
C GLN A 382 -21.39 -12.67 -12.35
N LYS A 383 -20.31 -13.18 -12.94
CA LYS A 383 -20.25 -13.53 -14.37
C LYS A 383 -20.38 -15.04 -14.50
N THR A 384 -21.32 -15.49 -15.31
CA THR A 384 -21.57 -16.90 -15.58
C THR A 384 -21.59 -17.13 -17.08
N ASP A 385 -21.00 -18.24 -17.53
CA ASP A 385 -20.99 -18.60 -18.95
C ASP A 385 -22.34 -19.20 -19.40
N GLN A 386 -23.17 -19.61 -18.45
CA GLN A 386 -24.48 -20.21 -18.68
C GLN A 386 -25.56 -19.50 -17.84
N PRO A 387 -26.82 -19.49 -18.31
CA PRO A 387 -27.96 -19.08 -17.51
C PRO A 387 -28.08 -19.96 -16.26
N LEU A 388 -28.25 -19.33 -15.09
CA LEU A 388 -28.48 -20.03 -13.83
C LEU A 388 -29.97 -19.99 -13.47
N ALA A 389 -30.46 -21.06 -12.84
CA ALA A 389 -31.73 -21.03 -12.15
C ALA A 389 -31.67 -20.03 -10.97
N ALA A 390 -32.81 -19.45 -10.59
CA ALA A 390 -32.87 -18.40 -9.56
C ALA A 390 -32.22 -18.82 -8.23
N GLY A 391 -32.44 -20.07 -7.79
CA GLY A 391 -31.83 -20.61 -6.56
C GLY A 391 -30.31 -20.77 -6.64
N ASP A 392 -29.77 -21.13 -7.81
CA ASP A 392 -28.32 -21.26 -8.00
C ASP A 392 -27.64 -19.89 -8.11
N ALA A 393 -28.32 -18.91 -8.73
CA ALA A 393 -27.86 -17.53 -8.76
C ALA A 393 -27.80 -16.92 -7.35
N GLU A 394 -28.77 -17.22 -6.49
CA GLU A 394 -28.77 -16.77 -5.10
C GLU A 394 -27.63 -17.41 -4.28
N LYS A 395 -27.40 -18.72 -4.43
CA LYS A 395 -26.27 -19.42 -3.80
C LYS A 395 -24.93 -18.84 -4.24
N LEU A 396 -24.73 -18.64 -5.55
CA LEU A 396 -23.51 -18.02 -6.08
C LEU A 396 -23.32 -16.59 -5.55
N GLY A 397 -24.42 -15.83 -5.46
CA GLY A 397 -24.42 -14.51 -4.84
C GLY A 397 -23.97 -14.56 -3.38
N LEU A 398 -24.48 -15.51 -2.58
CA LEU A 398 -24.07 -15.70 -1.19
C LEU A 398 -22.60 -16.07 -1.04
N GLU A 399 -22.13 -17.04 -1.84
CA GLU A 399 -20.73 -17.49 -1.78
C GLU A 399 -19.73 -16.36 -2.03
N SER A 400 -20.14 -15.33 -2.78
CA SER A 400 -19.29 -14.16 -3.01
C SER A 400 -19.12 -13.27 -1.77
N TYR A 401 -20.00 -13.37 -0.78
CA TYR A 401 -19.87 -12.71 0.53
C TYR A 401 -19.27 -13.61 1.60
N ARG A 402 -18.86 -14.83 1.24
CA ARG A 402 -18.19 -15.74 2.19
C ARG A 402 -17.04 -15.00 2.87
N MET A 403 -17.05 -15.03 4.20
CA MET A 403 -16.01 -14.41 5.00
C MET A 403 -14.64 -15.03 4.71
N GLU A 404 -13.60 -14.22 4.82
CA GLU A 404 -12.20 -14.66 4.69
C GLU A 404 -11.49 -14.41 6.02
N GLY A 405 -10.65 -15.33 6.48
CA GLY A 405 -10.06 -15.23 7.81
C GLY A 405 -9.58 -16.58 8.30
N PHE A 406 -9.56 -16.76 9.63
CA PHE A 406 -9.26 -18.04 10.24
C PHE A 406 -10.31 -18.44 11.27
N LEU A 407 -10.39 -19.74 11.52
CA LEU A 407 -11.13 -20.34 12.62
C LEU A 407 -10.32 -21.48 13.23
N VAL A 408 -10.62 -21.77 14.50
CA VAL A 408 -10.07 -22.92 15.20
C VAL A 408 -10.72 -24.20 14.69
N ASN A 409 -9.95 -25.28 14.62
CA ASN A 409 -10.41 -26.62 14.23
C ASN A 409 -11.27 -27.23 15.35
N ASP A 410 -12.48 -26.70 15.48
CA ASP A 410 -13.43 -27.02 16.54
C ASP A 410 -14.81 -27.24 15.88
N PRO A 411 -15.29 -28.49 15.78
CA PRO A 411 -16.59 -28.80 15.17
C PRO A 411 -17.76 -28.10 15.85
N THR A 412 -17.73 -27.93 17.18
CA THR A 412 -18.78 -27.21 17.92
C THR A 412 -18.82 -25.75 17.51
N ALA A 413 -17.66 -25.10 17.37
CA ALA A 413 -17.59 -23.73 16.89
C ALA A 413 -18.17 -23.58 15.48
N VAL A 414 -17.92 -24.54 14.58
CA VAL A 414 -18.48 -24.55 13.22
C VAL A 414 -20.00 -24.69 13.25
N GLU A 415 -20.52 -25.62 14.06
CA GLU A 415 -21.97 -25.82 14.22
C GLU A 415 -22.67 -24.58 14.79
N LEU A 416 -22.03 -23.88 15.73
CA LEU A 416 -22.53 -22.60 16.26
C LEU A 416 -22.50 -21.48 15.20
N MET A 417 -21.59 -21.51 14.23
CA MET A 417 -21.51 -20.51 13.16
C MET A 417 -22.45 -20.78 11.99
N ASP A 418 -22.68 -22.04 11.66
CA ASP A 418 -23.49 -22.49 10.51
C ASP A 418 -24.12 -23.87 10.80
N GLU A 419 -25.29 -23.86 11.44
CA GLU A 419 -26.00 -25.03 11.94
C GLU A 419 -26.38 -26.00 10.81
N GLY A 420 -26.15 -27.29 11.03
CA GLY A 420 -26.45 -28.36 10.08
C GLY A 420 -25.61 -28.34 8.79
N LEU A 421 -24.46 -27.65 8.80
CA LEU A 421 -23.58 -27.55 7.63
C LEU A 421 -23.13 -28.94 7.13
N LYS A 422 -23.30 -29.18 5.83
CA LYS A 422 -22.74 -30.36 5.12
C LYS A 422 -21.96 -29.91 3.90
N GLY A 423 -20.70 -30.35 3.80
CA GLY A 423 -19.82 -29.95 2.69
C GLY A 423 -19.28 -28.53 2.86
N ARG A 424 -19.33 -27.72 1.81
CA ARG A 424 -18.73 -26.37 1.77
C ARG A 424 -19.70 -25.32 2.32
N SER A 425 -19.27 -24.51 3.28
CA SER A 425 -20.06 -23.37 3.74
C SER A 425 -20.02 -22.23 2.72
N GLN A 426 -21.16 -21.55 2.59
CA GLN A 426 -21.33 -20.33 1.80
C GLN A 426 -21.02 -19.08 2.62
N LEU A 427 -20.94 -19.20 3.96
CA LEU A 427 -20.85 -18.09 4.91
C LEU A 427 -19.43 -17.93 5.46
N ILE A 428 -18.80 -19.04 5.83
CA ILE A 428 -17.47 -19.09 6.47
C ILE A 428 -16.49 -19.92 5.61
N PRO A 429 -15.17 -19.74 5.77
CA PRO A 429 -14.17 -20.42 4.94
C PRO A 429 -13.92 -21.88 5.37
N VAL A 430 -15.00 -22.67 5.52
CA VAL A 430 -14.97 -24.07 6.01
C VAL A 430 -15.52 -25.04 4.97
N ILE A 431 -14.93 -26.23 4.93
CA ILE A 431 -15.46 -27.40 4.22
C ILE A 431 -15.42 -28.59 5.17
N ILE A 432 -16.57 -29.23 5.36
CA ILE A 432 -16.71 -30.48 6.12
C ILE A 432 -16.60 -31.66 5.16
N ASN A 433 -15.69 -32.59 5.46
CA ASN A 433 -15.49 -33.83 4.72
C ASN A 433 -16.63 -34.83 5.00
N LYS A 434 -16.70 -35.92 4.23
CA LYS A 434 -17.73 -36.96 4.41
C LYS A 434 -17.64 -37.67 5.76
N ASP A 435 -16.46 -37.70 6.36
CA ASP A 435 -16.19 -38.29 7.68
C ASP A 435 -16.50 -37.33 8.84
N GLY A 436 -17.00 -36.12 8.56
CA GLY A 436 -17.29 -35.09 9.55
C GLY A 436 -16.08 -34.23 9.94
N SER A 437 -14.87 -34.55 9.48
CA SER A 437 -13.68 -33.75 9.77
C SER A 437 -13.64 -32.45 8.96
N LEU A 438 -13.01 -31.41 9.52
CA LEU A 438 -12.76 -30.18 8.78
C LEU A 438 -11.63 -30.37 7.77
N ARG A 439 -11.86 -29.95 6.52
CA ARG A 439 -10.84 -29.99 5.47
C ARG A 439 -9.72 -29.00 5.79
N LYS A 440 -8.48 -29.49 5.83
CA LYS A 440 -7.28 -28.66 6.02
C LYS A 440 -7.21 -27.53 4.98
N SER A 441 -6.96 -26.32 5.44
CA SER A 441 -6.70 -25.13 4.63
C SER A 441 -6.00 -24.05 5.48
N ASP A 442 -5.48 -22.99 4.85
CA ASP A 442 -4.85 -21.86 5.55
C ASP A 442 -5.78 -21.12 6.53
N SER A 443 -7.10 -21.33 6.43
CA SER A 443 -8.11 -20.73 7.31
C SER A 443 -8.49 -21.60 8.52
N ILE A 444 -8.04 -22.86 8.59
CA ILE A 444 -8.38 -23.77 9.70
C ILE A 444 -7.12 -23.99 10.53
N TRP A 445 -7.09 -23.45 11.75
CA TRP A 445 -5.94 -23.53 12.68
C TRP A 445 -6.27 -24.43 13.86
N ASN A 446 -5.34 -25.24 14.33
CA ASN A 446 -5.52 -25.95 15.59
C ASN A 446 -5.21 -25.03 16.79
N GLU A 447 -5.51 -25.50 17.99
CA GLU A 447 -5.30 -24.72 19.22
C GLU A 447 -3.82 -24.41 19.47
N GLU A 448 -2.94 -25.39 19.25
CA GLU A 448 -1.50 -25.24 19.44
C GLU A 448 -0.90 -24.17 18.51
N GLU A 449 -1.32 -24.18 17.24
CA GLU A 449 -0.93 -23.21 16.22
C GLU A 449 -1.40 -21.81 16.59
N LEU A 450 -2.64 -21.67 17.09
CA LEU A 450 -3.16 -20.39 17.54
C LEU A 450 -2.33 -19.83 18.70
N VAL A 451 -1.97 -20.67 19.67
CA VAL A 451 -1.11 -20.28 20.80
C VAL A 451 0.28 -19.86 20.31
N GLN A 452 0.90 -20.63 19.42
CA GLN A 452 2.22 -20.31 18.84
C GLN A 452 2.19 -18.98 18.08
N LEU A 453 1.15 -18.74 17.27
CA LEU A 453 0.99 -17.48 16.52
C LEU A 453 0.74 -16.29 17.45
N ARG A 454 -0.02 -16.44 18.54
CA ARG A 454 -0.23 -15.39 19.55
C ARG A 454 1.07 -15.00 20.25
N GLN A 455 1.90 -15.98 20.62
CA GLN A 455 3.19 -15.70 21.24
C GLN A 455 4.16 -15.03 20.26
N HIS A 456 4.16 -15.48 18.99
CA HIS A 456 4.92 -14.81 17.94
C HIS A 456 4.46 -13.37 17.69
N LEU A 457 3.15 -13.13 17.70
CA LEU A 457 2.55 -11.80 17.58
C LEU A 457 3.07 -10.86 18.68
N GLU A 458 3.06 -11.29 19.95
CA GLU A 458 3.58 -10.48 21.06
C GLU A 458 5.09 -10.18 20.90
N ARG A 459 5.89 -11.16 20.47
CA ARG A 459 7.32 -10.95 20.18
C ARG A 459 7.54 -9.95 19.05
N GLN A 460 6.73 -10.00 17.99
CA GLN A 460 6.82 -9.03 16.89
C GLN A 460 6.51 -7.61 17.34
N PHE A 461 5.52 -7.43 18.22
CA PHE A 461 5.24 -6.11 18.80
C PHE A 461 6.42 -5.56 19.60
N ILE A 462 7.01 -6.38 20.47
CA ILE A 462 8.17 -5.99 21.27
C ILE A 462 9.37 -5.68 20.36
N ALA A 463 9.65 -6.52 19.37
CA ALA A 463 10.76 -6.31 18.43
C ALA A 463 10.59 -5.01 17.63
N ALA A 464 9.41 -4.79 17.06
CA ALA A 464 9.11 -3.54 16.34
C ALA A 464 9.22 -2.31 17.26
N GLY A 465 8.68 -2.40 18.48
CA GLY A 465 8.79 -1.34 19.48
C GLY A 465 10.25 -1.01 19.82
N ASN A 466 11.08 -2.04 20.04
CA ASN A 466 12.50 -1.87 20.31
C ASN A 466 13.23 -1.18 19.15
N GLU A 467 13.02 -1.63 17.90
CA GLU A 467 13.68 -1.00 16.75
C GLU A 467 13.22 0.46 16.52
N ILE A 468 11.92 0.74 16.70
CA ILE A 468 11.38 2.11 16.65
C ILE A 468 12.08 2.99 17.70
N MET A 469 12.22 2.49 18.93
CA MET A 469 12.86 3.22 20.03
C MET A 469 14.39 3.30 19.91
N GLN A 470 15.01 2.46 19.08
CA GLN A 470 16.40 2.58 18.65
C GLN A 470 16.58 3.59 17.50
N GLY A 471 15.49 4.16 16.98
CA GLY A 471 15.53 5.17 15.92
C GLY A 471 15.71 4.59 14.53
N ASN A 472 15.38 3.32 14.31
CA ASN A 472 15.48 2.71 12.98
C ASN A 472 14.49 3.36 12.00
N ILE A 473 15.03 4.08 11.02
CA ILE A 473 14.27 4.71 9.94
C ILE A 473 14.73 4.23 8.55
N ALA A 474 15.35 3.05 8.47
CA ALA A 474 15.91 2.53 7.24
C ALA A 474 14.86 2.43 6.10
N ILE A 475 15.30 2.74 4.88
CA ILE A 475 14.51 2.56 3.65
C ILE A 475 14.55 1.07 3.27
N ALA A 476 13.77 0.26 3.99
CA ALA A 476 13.74 -1.19 3.84
C ALA A 476 12.34 -1.72 3.48
N PRO A 477 11.84 -1.48 2.25
CA PRO A 477 10.54 -2.01 1.82
C PRO A 477 10.60 -3.53 1.64
N TYR A 478 9.59 -4.25 2.14
CA TYR A 478 9.50 -5.68 1.88
C TYR A 478 9.15 -5.99 0.42
N ARG A 479 9.52 -7.20 -0.01
CA ARG A 479 9.00 -7.86 -1.21
C ARG A 479 8.61 -9.30 -0.91
N LEU A 480 7.33 -9.61 -1.10
CA LEU A 480 6.77 -10.95 -0.97
C LEU A 480 6.25 -11.36 -2.36
N ALA A 481 7.03 -12.17 -3.07
CA ALA A 481 6.76 -12.53 -4.46
C ALA A 481 6.64 -11.31 -5.39
N LYS A 482 5.42 -10.99 -5.82
CA LYS A 482 5.12 -9.80 -6.66
C LYS A 482 4.62 -8.60 -5.84
N GLU A 483 4.29 -8.80 -4.57
CA GLU A 483 3.81 -7.74 -3.70
C GLU A 483 4.97 -7.02 -3.04
N THR A 484 4.85 -5.70 -2.91
CA THR A 484 5.86 -4.84 -2.28
C THR A 484 5.18 -3.81 -1.40
N ALA A 485 5.86 -3.37 -0.35
CA ALA A 485 5.42 -2.26 0.50
C ALA A 485 5.17 -0.96 -0.31
N CYS A 486 5.89 -0.79 -1.42
CA CYS A 486 5.87 0.44 -2.20
C CYS A 486 4.59 0.64 -3.03
N ARG A 487 3.82 -0.43 -3.31
CA ARG A 487 2.68 -0.39 -4.27
C ARG A 487 1.65 0.68 -3.94
N PHE A 488 1.35 0.87 -2.66
CA PHE A 488 0.35 1.85 -2.17
C PHE A 488 0.98 2.87 -1.22
N CYS A 489 2.31 2.99 -1.21
CA CYS A 489 3.02 3.93 -0.35
C CYS A 489 3.03 5.33 -0.98
N THR A 490 2.57 6.32 -0.23
CA THR A 490 2.50 7.73 -0.64
C THR A 490 3.83 8.46 -0.45
N TYR A 491 4.77 7.86 0.29
CA TYR A 491 6.07 8.47 0.64
C TYR A 491 7.20 8.14 -0.35
N ARG A 492 6.88 7.55 -1.51
CA ARG A 492 7.90 7.16 -2.52
C ARG A 492 8.75 8.33 -3.01
N ALA A 493 8.12 9.50 -3.21
CA ALA A 493 8.83 10.71 -3.63
C ALA A 493 9.77 11.27 -2.55
N ILE A 494 9.55 10.90 -1.28
CA ILE A 494 10.36 11.34 -0.14
C ILE A 494 11.53 10.39 0.08
N CYS A 495 11.28 9.07 0.12
CA CYS A 495 12.34 8.09 0.32
C CYS A 495 13.25 7.93 -0.89
N GLN A 496 12.78 8.31 -2.08
CA GLN A 496 13.55 8.23 -3.34
C GLN A 496 14.13 6.83 -3.60
N PHE A 497 13.47 5.77 -3.08
CA PHE A 497 13.94 4.40 -3.22
C PHE A 497 14.09 4.03 -4.70
N ASP A 498 15.30 3.64 -5.07
CA ASP A 498 15.66 3.24 -6.42
C ASP A 498 16.39 1.90 -6.39
N ALA A 499 15.77 0.85 -6.93
CA ALA A 499 16.34 -0.49 -6.97
C ALA A 499 17.57 -0.61 -7.90
N LEU A 500 17.89 0.44 -8.68
CA LEU A 500 19.14 0.51 -9.46
C LEU A 500 20.32 1.01 -8.62
N LEU A 501 20.08 1.64 -7.47
CA LEU A 501 21.15 2.04 -6.54
C LEU A 501 21.60 0.83 -5.71
N PRO A 502 22.92 0.54 -5.63
CA PRO A 502 23.44 -0.64 -4.93
C PRO A 502 23.03 -0.75 -3.46
N GLU A 503 22.91 0.38 -2.77
CA GLU A 503 22.52 0.48 -1.36
C GLU A 503 21.02 0.29 -1.12
N ASN A 504 20.19 0.30 -2.17
CA ASN A 504 18.74 0.21 -2.07
C ASN A 504 18.28 -1.18 -2.51
N SER A 505 17.85 -1.98 -1.54
CA SER A 505 17.36 -3.33 -1.79
C SER A 505 16.04 -3.58 -1.11
N TYR A 506 15.24 -4.46 -1.72
CA TYR A 506 14.04 -4.97 -1.06
C TYR A 506 14.42 -5.98 0.01
N ARG A 507 13.71 -5.96 1.14
CA ARG A 507 13.76 -7.05 2.10
C ARG A 507 12.94 -8.22 1.57
N TRP A 508 13.64 -9.20 0.99
CA TRP A 508 13.00 -10.38 0.38
C TRP A 508 12.41 -11.29 1.45
N LEU A 509 11.09 -11.45 1.42
CA LEU A 509 10.35 -12.36 2.28
C LEU A 509 10.07 -13.66 1.50
N PRO A 510 10.74 -14.79 1.83
CA PRO A 510 10.50 -16.04 1.14
C PRO A 510 9.07 -16.54 1.37
N LYS A 511 8.52 -17.28 0.40
CA LYS A 511 7.28 -18.01 0.63
C LYS A 511 7.62 -19.26 1.43
N LEU A 512 7.08 -19.34 2.65
CA LEU A 512 7.24 -20.49 3.52
C LEU A 512 5.95 -21.31 3.54
N PRO A 513 6.02 -22.65 3.42
CA PRO A 513 4.87 -23.50 3.69
C PRO A 513 4.50 -23.42 5.18
N ARG A 514 3.23 -23.64 5.50
CA ARG A 514 2.69 -23.55 6.87
C ARG A 514 3.47 -24.42 7.87
N GLU A 515 3.80 -25.65 7.50
CA GLU A 515 4.54 -26.58 8.37
C GLU A 515 5.92 -26.02 8.76
N GLU A 516 6.62 -25.38 7.83
CA GLU A 516 7.91 -24.74 8.11
C GLU A 516 7.75 -23.50 9.00
N ILE A 517 6.68 -22.72 8.82
CA ILE A 517 6.36 -21.59 9.70
C ILE A 517 6.19 -22.11 11.14
N MET A 518 5.33 -23.10 11.35
CA MET A 518 5.06 -23.62 12.70
C MET A 518 6.33 -24.22 13.33
N ALA A 519 7.12 -24.97 12.57
CA ALA A 519 8.40 -25.51 13.05
C ALA A 519 9.38 -24.42 13.50
N ARG A 520 9.49 -23.31 12.74
CA ARG A 520 10.32 -22.16 13.13
C ARG A 520 9.80 -21.47 14.39
N LEU A 521 8.48 -21.37 14.54
CA LEU A 521 7.85 -20.79 15.74
C LEU A 521 8.11 -21.62 16.99
N GLU A 522 8.15 -22.95 16.84
CA GLU A 522 8.45 -23.89 17.91
C GLU A 522 9.93 -23.84 18.33
N GLN A 523 10.87 -23.86 17.37
CA GLN A 523 12.31 -23.74 17.66
C GLN A 523 12.67 -22.44 18.37
N ALA A 524 12.01 -21.34 17.99
CA ALA A 524 12.21 -20.04 18.60
C ALA A 524 11.72 -19.96 20.06
N LYS A 525 11.03 -20.98 20.59
CA LYS A 525 10.73 -21.09 22.03
C LYS A 525 11.86 -21.79 22.80
N GLY A 526 12.43 -22.85 22.23
CA GLY A 526 13.46 -23.66 22.90
C GLY A 526 14.82 -22.97 23.03
N GLY A 527 15.09 -21.92 22.25
CA GLY A 527 16.31 -21.12 22.37
C GLY A 527 16.34 -20.13 23.55
N GLU A 528 15.18 -19.79 24.13
CA GLU A 528 15.06 -18.83 25.24
C GLU A 528 15.02 -19.51 26.63
N GLU A 529 14.90 -20.84 26.72
CA GLU A 529 15.01 -21.59 28.00
C GLU A 529 16.47 -21.96 28.36
N HIS A 530 17.44 -21.61 27.51
CA HIS A 530 18.86 -21.96 27.67
C HIS A 530 19.83 -20.76 27.69
N GLU A 531 19.32 -19.53 27.74
CA GLU A 531 20.08 -18.31 28.10
C GLU A 531 19.54 -17.74 29.42
#